data_AF-A0A1S3IWQ0-F1
#
_entry.id   AF-A0A1S3IWQ0-F1
#
_cell.length_a   1.000
_cell.length_b   1.000
_cell.length_c   1.000
_cell.angle_alpha   90.00
_cell.angle_beta   90.00
_cell.angle_gamma   90.00
#
_symmetry.space_group_name_H-M   'P 1'
#
loop_
_entity.id
_entity.type
_entity.pdbx_description
1 polymer ?
#
loop_
_entity_poly.entity_id
_entity_poly.type
_entity_poly.pdbx_seq_one_letter_code
_entity_poly.pdbx_strand_id
1 'polypeptide(L)'
;MGGLCCCLESAKDADEPRAEANVKTPLLSGQTSAPASGRLARSDSASTARQFAPPSKPQGGSQEKYAKVEPRPTRVSSVDKRLQDHAKLYNDILEKRNTLMRTVNEFKTELGQDSAFEILDSCFKELKTRLGEVEVKLKRKQKHCMEIEFDPKDMPDRVIPALTNFNKANTLIRDIIDKTPSAVESIQLVVKEEDKLRREIMAASLKGDGPDALKNCMENVGDLRRAPEILEEIKKESNKTFDLLVSGARLLFEEEDILM
;
A
#
# COMPACT_ATOMS: atom_id res chain seq x y z
N MET A 1 -38.69 32.07 -1.09
CA MET A 1 -39.55 31.96 0.10
C MET A 1 -39.41 30.52 0.58
N GLY A 2 -38.53 30.20 1.54
CA GLY A 2 -38.64 30.50 2.98
C GLY A 2 -39.50 29.41 3.63
N GLY A 3 -39.08 28.60 4.60
CA GLY A 3 -37.84 28.51 5.37
C GLY A 3 -37.83 27.22 6.21
N LEU A 4 -36.68 26.92 6.83
CA LEU A 4 -36.51 25.96 7.91
C LEU A 4 -37.29 26.39 9.18
N CYS A 5 -37.79 25.44 9.98
CA CYS A 5 -37.47 25.26 11.42
C CYS A 5 -38.36 24.13 12.02
N CYS A 6 -37.81 23.13 12.71
CA CYS A 6 -37.46 23.09 14.15
C CYS A 6 -38.59 22.49 15.02
N CYS A 7 -38.41 21.23 15.45
CA CYS A 7 -38.91 20.75 16.75
C CYS A 7 -37.86 19.80 17.33
N LEU A 8 -37.07 20.34 18.24
CA LEU A 8 -36.08 19.68 19.09
C LEU A 8 -36.48 20.05 20.52
N GLU A 9 -36.83 19.04 21.34
CA GLU A 9 -37.01 19.04 22.81
C GLU A 9 -37.81 17.77 23.16
N SER A 10 -37.58 16.99 24.22
CA SER A 10 -36.82 17.17 25.45
C SER A 10 -36.39 15.81 26.00
N ALA A 11 -35.25 15.81 26.68
CA ALA A 11 -34.77 14.75 27.56
C ALA A 11 -35.62 14.65 28.85
N LYS A 12 -35.67 13.45 29.46
CA LYS A 12 -35.68 13.22 30.92
C LYS A 12 -35.59 11.73 31.22
N ASP A 13 -34.55 11.36 31.98
CA ASP A 13 -34.51 10.56 33.22
C ASP A 13 -35.34 9.27 33.30
N ALA A 14 -34.97 8.19 34.00
CA ALA A 14 -33.79 7.69 34.70
C ALA A 14 -34.22 6.28 35.18
N ASP A 15 -33.30 5.32 35.27
CA ASP A 15 -33.21 4.23 36.26
C ASP A 15 -32.63 2.93 35.65
N GLU A 16 -31.34 2.74 35.91
CA GLU A 16 -30.73 1.42 36.07
C GLU A 16 -30.90 0.98 37.54
N PRO A 17 -31.00 -0.33 37.79
CA PRO A 17 -30.35 -0.91 38.94
C PRO A 17 -29.27 -1.91 38.52
N ARG A 18 -28.05 -1.60 38.97
CA ARG A 18 -26.88 -2.47 39.03
C ARG A 18 -27.17 -3.74 39.86
N ALA A 19 -26.87 -4.90 39.28
CA ALA A 19 -26.72 -6.15 40.02
C ALA A 19 -25.26 -6.63 39.99
N GLU A 20 -24.57 -6.28 41.06
CA GLU A 20 -23.58 -7.05 41.84
C GLU A 20 -22.73 -8.12 41.15
N ALA A 21 -21.43 -7.84 41.14
CA ALA A 21 -20.34 -8.81 40.96
C ALA A 21 -20.32 -9.83 42.10
N ASN A 22 -20.43 -11.11 41.78
CA ASN A 22 -20.25 -12.19 42.74
C ASN A 22 -18.87 -12.85 42.55
N VAL A 23 -17.99 -12.56 43.51
CA VAL A 23 -16.62 -13.04 43.65
C VAL A 23 -16.64 -14.41 44.34
N LYS A 24 -16.26 -15.48 43.64
CA LYS A 24 -15.90 -16.77 44.25
C LYS A 24 -14.80 -17.49 43.48
N THR A 25 -13.55 -17.23 43.84
CA THR A 25 -12.42 -18.15 43.60
C THR A 25 -11.58 -18.20 44.89
N PRO A 26 -11.40 -19.38 45.50
CA PRO A 26 -10.68 -19.49 46.77
C PRO A 26 -9.17 -19.38 46.58
N LEU A 27 -8.56 -18.48 47.35
CA LEU A 27 -7.12 -18.35 47.56
C LEU A 27 -6.60 -19.52 48.41
N LEU A 28 -5.65 -20.29 47.88
CA LEU A 28 -4.82 -21.19 48.67
C LEU A 28 -3.57 -20.44 49.13
N SER A 29 -3.60 -20.02 50.39
CA SER A 29 -2.46 -19.58 51.18
C SER A 29 -1.80 -20.77 51.88
N GLY A 30 -0.46 -20.80 51.85
CA GLY A 30 0.37 -21.37 52.91
C GLY A 30 1.14 -22.65 52.55
N GLN A 31 2.47 -22.57 52.46
CA GLN A 31 3.32 -22.79 53.63
C GLN A 31 4.81 -22.66 53.27
N THR A 32 5.45 -21.74 53.99
CA THR A 32 6.88 -21.61 54.20
C THR A 32 7.39 -22.68 55.16
N SER A 33 8.46 -23.39 54.80
CA SER A 33 9.43 -23.93 55.77
C SER A 33 10.71 -24.42 55.09
N ALA A 34 11.80 -23.68 55.32
CA ALA A 34 13.18 -24.19 55.43
C ALA A 34 13.49 -24.33 56.95
N PRO A 35 14.68 -24.79 57.44
CA PRO A 35 15.93 -25.13 56.74
C PRO A 35 16.64 -26.42 57.23
N ALA A 36 17.71 -26.86 56.55
CA ALA A 36 18.86 -27.52 57.17
C ALA A 36 20.12 -27.46 56.28
N SER A 37 21.25 -27.18 56.95
CA SER A 37 22.56 -26.77 56.44
C SER A 37 23.47 -27.90 55.94
N GLY A 38 24.40 -27.53 55.04
CA GLY A 38 25.71 -28.17 54.81
C GLY A 38 26.28 -27.80 53.43
N ARG A 39 27.09 -26.72 53.25
CA ARG A 39 28.58 -26.66 53.20
C ARG A 39 29.18 -27.77 52.31
N LEU A 40 30.03 -27.58 51.28
CA LEU A 40 31.00 -26.58 50.79
C LEU A 40 31.01 -26.72 49.23
N ALA A 41 31.42 -25.79 48.36
CA ALA A 41 32.76 -25.23 48.19
C ALA A 41 32.75 -24.19 47.03
N ARG A 42 33.76 -23.31 47.05
CA ARG A 42 34.10 -22.26 46.07
C ARG A 42 34.40 -22.81 44.67
N SER A 43 34.02 -22.06 43.63
CA SER A 43 34.90 -21.74 42.50
C SER A 43 34.38 -20.52 41.73
N ASP A 44 35.25 -19.53 41.57
CA ASP A 44 35.13 -18.39 40.66
C ASP A 44 34.89 -18.85 39.21
N SER A 45 34.13 -18.08 38.43
CA SER A 45 34.46 -17.61 37.06
C SER A 45 33.23 -17.25 36.23
N ALA A 46 33.25 -16.02 35.72
CA ALA A 46 32.78 -15.61 34.39
C ALA A 46 31.27 -15.62 34.05
N SER A 47 30.73 -14.40 33.98
CA SER A 47 29.91 -13.86 32.87
C SER A 47 28.96 -14.79 32.13
N THR A 48 27.66 -14.62 32.38
CA THR A 48 26.62 -14.92 31.37
C THR A 48 25.44 -13.95 31.48
N ALA A 49 25.73 -12.65 31.52
CA ALA A 49 24.73 -11.62 31.21
C ALA A 49 24.62 -11.47 29.69
N ARG A 50 23.93 -12.40 29.01
CA ARG A 50 23.53 -12.33 27.58
C ARG A 50 22.63 -13.53 27.21
N GLN A 51 21.46 -13.64 27.82
CA GLN A 51 20.43 -14.58 27.36
C GLN A 51 19.04 -13.95 27.31
N PHE A 52 18.94 -12.72 26.80
CA PHE A 52 17.68 -12.17 26.27
C PHE A 52 18.01 -11.15 25.18
N ALA A 53 18.60 -11.62 24.08
CA ALA A 53 18.52 -10.88 22.82
C ALA A 53 17.24 -11.37 22.11
N PRO A 54 16.29 -10.49 21.75
CA PRO A 54 15.17 -10.88 20.92
C PRO A 54 15.71 -11.43 19.59
N PRO A 55 15.06 -12.43 18.98
CA PRO A 55 15.51 -12.96 17.70
C PRO A 55 15.57 -11.81 16.69
N SER A 56 16.76 -11.58 16.14
CA SER A 56 16.98 -10.71 15.00
C SER A 56 15.99 -11.11 13.90
N LYS A 57 15.11 -10.17 13.53
CA LYS A 57 14.22 -10.33 12.37
C LYS A 57 15.07 -10.81 11.19
N PRO A 58 14.67 -11.86 10.47
CA PRO A 58 15.37 -12.23 9.25
C PRO A 58 15.36 -11.00 8.32
N GLN A 59 16.56 -10.54 7.97
CA GLN A 59 16.79 -9.64 6.85
C GLN A 59 16.43 -10.41 5.56
N GLY A 60 15.13 -10.48 5.27
CA GLY A 60 14.65 -10.74 3.93
C GLY A 60 14.90 -9.50 3.08
N GLY A 61 15.57 -9.67 1.95
CA GLY A 61 15.89 -8.59 1.02
C GLY A 61 14.66 -7.78 0.60
N SER A 62 14.89 -6.54 0.19
CA SER A 62 13.90 -5.49 -0.13
C SER A 62 12.88 -5.82 -1.25
N GLN A 63 12.69 -7.09 -1.64
CA GLN A 63 11.76 -7.54 -2.68
C GLN A 63 10.40 -8.03 -2.17
N GLU A 64 10.19 -8.33 -0.88
CA GLU A 64 8.92 -8.89 -0.40
C GLU A 64 7.83 -7.85 -0.07
N LYS A 65 8.11 -6.55 -0.21
CA LYS A 65 7.16 -5.50 0.19
C LYS A 65 5.87 -5.50 -0.66
N TYR A 66 5.99 -5.86 -1.92
CA TYR A 66 4.90 -5.80 -2.90
C TYR A 66 4.74 -7.13 -3.64
N ALA A 67 3.89 -8.01 -3.12
CA ALA A 67 3.54 -9.27 -3.78
C ALA A 67 2.16 -9.17 -4.43
N LYS A 68 1.97 -9.88 -5.55
CA LYS A 68 0.64 -10.06 -6.16
C LYS A 68 -0.24 -10.90 -5.22
N VAL A 69 -1.54 -10.63 -5.25
CA VAL A 69 -2.53 -11.47 -4.58
C VAL A 69 -3.08 -12.47 -5.59
N GLU A 70 -2.89 -13.76 -5.33
CA GLU A 70 -3.39 -14.86 -6.16
C GLU A 70 -4.40 -15.69 -5.34
N PRO A 71 -5.70 -15.42 -5.47
CA PRO A 71 -6.71 -16.10 -4.67
C PRO A 71 -6.73 -17.60 -4.92
N ARG A 72 -6.66 -18.38 -3.83
CA ARG A 72 -6.86 -19.84 -3.84
C ARG A 72 -8.34 -20.16 -4.07
N PRO A 73 -8.68 -21.24 -4.80
CA PRO A 73 -10.07 -21.59 -5.06
C PRO A 73 -10.79 -22.05 -3.79
N THR A 74 -11.97 -21.49 -3.53
CA THR A 74 -12.91 -21.90 -2.47
C THR A 74 -13.92 -22.93 -2.97
N ARG A 75 -13.95 -23.21 -4.29
CA ARG A 75 -14.90 -24.12 -4.95
C ARG A 75 -16.36 -23.63 -4.90
N VAL A 76 -16.56 -22.36 -4.54
CA VAL A 76 -17.84 -21.66 -4.61
C VAL A 76 -17.69 -20.51 -5.59
N SER A 77 -18.29 -20.64 -6.77
CA SER A 77 -18.00 -19.74 -7.90
C SER A 77 -18.28 -18.26 -7.60
N SER A 78 -19.33 -17.96 -6.82
CA SER A 78 -19.65 -16.59 -6.41
C SER A 78 -18.55 -15.99 -5.52
N VAL A 79 -18.04 -16.76 -4.57
CA VAL A 79 -16.98 -16.35 -3.65
C VAL A 79 -15.65 -16.20 -4.41
N ASP A 80 -15.31 -17.18 -5.24
CA ASP A 80 -14.09 -17.15 -6.06
C ASP A 80 -14.05 -15.94 -6.98
N LYS A 81 -15.16 -15.67 -7.68
CA LYS A 81 -15.26 -14.50 -8.56
C LYS A 81 -15.05 -13.20 -7.78
N ARG A 82 -15.71 -13.04 -6.62
CA ARG A 82 -15.55 -11.85 -5.80
C ARG A 82 -14.10 -11.65 -5.35
N LEU A 83 -13.47 -12.70 -4.82
CA LEU A 83 -12.08 -12.63 -4.38
C LEU A 83 -11.12 -12.32 -5.54
N GLN A 84 -11.35 -12.90 -6.72
CA GLN A 84 -10.59 -12.62 -7.95
C GLN A 84 -10.76 -11.19 -8.42
N ASP A 85 -11.99 -10.67 -8.47
CA ASP A 85 -12.27 -9.31 -8.92
C ASP A 85 -11.57 -8.29 -8.03
N HIS A 86 -11.61 -8.46 -6.70
CA HIS A 86 -10.93 -7.56 -5.76
C HIS A 86 -9.40 -7.71 -5.79
N ALA A 87 -8.88 -8.93 -5.91
CA ALA A 87 -7.44 -9.16 -6.08
C ALA A 87 -6.92 -8.53 -7.38
N LYS A 88 -7.71 -8.57 -8.45
CA LYS A 88 -7.38 -7.92 -9.71
C LYS A 88 -7.24 -6.41 -9.57
N LEU A 89 -8.14 -5.74 -8.84
CA LEU A 89 -8.02 -4.29 -8.60
C LEU A 89 -6.68 -3.91 -7.95
N TYR A 90 -6.25 -4.69 -6.95
CA TYR A 90 -4.94 -4.51 -6.33
C TYR A 90 -3.79 -4.79 -7.32
N ASN A 91 -3.84 -5.93 -8.00
CA ASN A 91 -2.79 -6.37 -8.93
C ASN A 91 -2.63 -5.40 -10.12
N ASP A 92 -3.71 -4.83 -10.63
CA ASP A 92 -3.70 -3.86 -11.73
C ASP A 92 -2.99 -2.56 -11.31
N ILE A 93 -3.19 -2.08 -10.08
CA ILE A 93 -2.49 -0.90 -9.55
C ILE A 93 -1.01 -1.24 -9.31
N LEU A 94 -0.72 -2.42 -8.77
CA LEU A 94 0.65 -2.88 -8.56
C LEU A 94 1.44 -2.98 -9.87
N GLU A 95 0.81 -3.50 -10.93
CA GLU A 95 1.43 -3.59 -12.26
C GLU A 95 1.72 -2.21 -12.85
N LYS A 96 0.80 -1.24 -12.68
CA LYS A 96 1.03 0.14 -13.08
C LYS A 96 2.19 0.77 -12.31
N ARG A 97 2.28 0.52 -11.00
CA ARG A 97 3.41 0.98 -10.19
C ARG A 97 4.73 0.39 -10.68
N ASN A 98 4.78 -0.90 -10.95
CA ASN A 98 5.99 -1.53 -11.49
C ASN A 98 6.37 -1.00 -12.87
N THR A 99 5.37 -0.70 -13.70
CA THR A 99 5.58 -0.06 -15.00
C THR A 99 6.05 1.38 -14.85
N LEU A 100 5.51 2.13 -13.89
CA LEU A 100 5.97 3.49 -13.56
C LEU A 100 7.45 3.48 -13.17
N MET A 101 7.85 2.58 -12.27
CA MET A 101 9.25 2.47 -11.84
C MET A 101 10.18 2.14 -13.01
N ARG A 102 9.76 1.23 -13.90
CA ARG A 102 10.52 0.92 -15.12
C ARG A 102 10.62 2.13 -16.04
N THR A 103 9.51 2.82 -16.31
CA THR A 103 9.48 3.99 -17.20
C THR A 103 10.27 5.17 -16.65
N VAL A 104 10.28 5.38 -15.34
CA VAL A 104 11.15 6.37 -14.70
C VAL A 104 12.62 5.98 -14.84
N ASN A 105 12.96 4.70 -14.70
CA ASN A 105 14.33 4.24 -14.92
C ASN A 105 14.75 4.35 -16.39
N GLU A 106 13.86 3.98 -17.33
CA GLU A 106 14.06 4.14 -18.78
C GLU A 106 14.31 5.62 -19.13
N PHE A 107 13.54 6.55 -18.54
CA PHE A 107 13.79 7.98 -18.69
C PHE A 107 15.21 8.39 -18.26
N LYS A 108 15.71 7.87 -17.14
CA LYS A 108 17.07 8.14 -16.67
C LYS A 108 18.12 7.56 -17.62
N THR A 109 17.98 6.30 -18.00
CA THR A 109 18.96 5.62 -18.86
C THR A 109 19.08 6.26 -20.24
N GLU A 110 17.97 6.70 -20.84
CA GLU A 110 17.99 7.40 -22.14
C GLU A 110 18.80 8.70 -22.11
N LEU A 111 18.90 9.32 -20.94
CA LEU A 111 19.67 10.55 -20.71
C LEU A 111 21.10 10.27 -20.23
N GLY A 112 21.58 9.03 -20.38
CA GLY A 112 22.95 8.65 -20.04
C GLY A 112 23.22 8.56 -18.53
N GLN A 113 22.17 8.51 -17.73
CA GLN A 113 22.23 8.41 -16.27
C GLN A 113 22.12 6.94 -15.87
N ASP A 114 23.25 6.21 -15.95
CA ASP A 114 23.34 4.75 -15.67
C ASP A 114 23.29 4.40 -14.17
N SER A 115 23.23 5.42 -13.31
CA SER A 115 23.19 5.22 -11.86
C SER A 115 21.74 5.22 -11.35
N ALA A 116 21.38 4.15 -10.61
CA ALA A 116 20.11 4.03 -9.91
C ALA A 116 19.85 5.17 -8.89
N PHE A 117 20.89 5.94 -8.55
CA PHE A 117 20.88 7.00 -7.55
C PHE A 117 20.87 8.40 -8.14
N GLU A 118 20.87 8.55 -9.47
CA GLU A 118 20.83 9.87 -10.07
C GLU A 118 19.45 10.52 -9.95
N ILE A 119 19.49 11.80 -9.56
CA ILE A 119 18.34 12.63 -9.21
C ILE A 119 17.69 13.08 -10.51
N LEU A 120 16.35 13.00 -10.59
CA LEU A 120 15.58 13.39 -11.77
C LEU A 120 15.99 14.76 -12.33
N ASP A 121 16.32 15.72 -11.46
CA ASP A 121 16.84 17.04 -11.83
C ASP A 121 18.01 17.00 -12.84
N SER A 122 18.95 16.08 -12.67
CA SER A 122 20.10 15.94 -13.58
C SER A 122 19.67 15.44 -14.95
N CYS A 123 18.70 14.52 -15.01
CA CYS A 123 18.06 14.10 -16.26
C CYS A 123 17.40 15.29 -16.97
N PHE A 124 16.66 16.14 -16.25
CA PHE A 124 16.02 17.31 -16.86
C PHE A 124 17.03 18.35 -17.38
N LYS A 125 18.17 18.53 -16.70
CA LYS A 125 19.26 19.38 -17.23
C LYS A 125 19.85 18.84 -18.51
N GLU A 126 20.10 17.53 -18.57
CA GLU A 126 20.60 16.87 -19.78
C GLU A 126 19.58 16.95 -20.92
N LEU A 127 18.30 16.72 -20.62
CA LEU A 127 17.21 16.88 -21.57
C LEU A 127 17.17 18.30 -22.15
N LYS A 128 17.37 19.33 -21.31
CA LYS A 128 17.47 20.73 -21.76
C LYS A 128 18.62 20.93 -22.75
N THR A 129 19.80 20.42 -22.41
CA THR A 129 20.99 20.51 -23.26
C THR A 129 20.76 19.84 -24.62
N ARG A 130 20.07 18.69 -24.64
CA ARG A 130 19.78 17.93 -25.87
C ARG A 130 18.66 18.54 -26.71
N LEU A 131 17.69 19.21 -26.09
CA LEU A 131 16.65 19.98 -26.79
C LEU A 131 17.23 21.22 -27.49
N GLY A 132 18.26 21.83 -26.91
CA GLY A 132 18.90 23.01 -27.50
C GLY A 132 17.92 24.19 -27.58
N GLU A 133 17.66 24.67 -28.80
CA GLU A 133 16.71 25.76 -29.08
C GLU A 133 15.30 25.27 -29.45
N VAL A 134 15.08 23.95 -29.47
CA VAL A 134 13.78 23.38 -29.81
C VAL A 134 12.78 23.64 -28.67
N GLU A 135 11.76 24.43 -28.96
CA GLU A 135 10.68 24.70 -28.02
C GLU A 135 9.71 23.51 -27.95
N VAL A 136 9.44 23.07 -26.73
CA VAL A 136 8.40 22.10 -26.41
C VAL A 136 7.38 22.74 -25.48
N LYS A 137 6.12 22.30 -25.52
CA LYS A 137 5.06 22.87 -24.67
C LYS A 137 4.63 21.89 -23.59
N LEU A 138 4.62 22.34 -22.35
CA LEU A 138 4.01 21.57 -21.26
C LEU A 138 2.54 21.91 -21.16
N LYS A 139 1.68 20.89 -21.13
CA LYS A 139 0.26 21.03 -20.81
C LYS A 139 -0.07 20.25 -19.56
N ARG A 140 -0.64 20.94 -18.57
CA ARG A 140 -1.29 20.27 -17.46
C ARG A 140 -2.68 19.81 -17.89
N LYS A 141 -2.87 18.50 -17.97
CA LYS A 141 -4.19 17.93 -18.29
C LYS A 141 -5.06 17.82 -17.05
N GLN A 142 -4.46 17.51 -15.89
CA GLN A 142 -5.13 17.31 -14.61
C GLN A 142 -4.19 17.60 -13.42
N LYS A 143 -4.72 17.56 -12.20
CA LYS A 143 -3.95 17.82 -10.96
C LYS A 143 -2.64 17.02 -10.86
N HIS A 144 -2.66 15.75 -11.27
CA HIS A 144 -1.51 14.83 -11.19
C HIS A 144 -1.05 14.33 -12.57
N CYS A 145 -1.21 15.14 -13.63
CA CYS A 145 -0.85 14.76 -14.98
C CYS A 145 -0.40 15.98 -15.80
N MET A 146 0.88 15.99 -16.16
CA MET A 146 1.46 16.93 -17.12
C MET A 146 1.95 16.16 -18.34
N GLU A 147 1.82 16.76 -19.51
CA GLU A 147 2.22 16.15 -20.78
C GLU A 147 2.97 17.17 -21.61
N ILE A 148 4.12 16.76 -22.15
CA ILE A 148 4.89 17.54 -23.10
C ILE A 148 4.33 17.25 -24.49
N GLU A 149 3.83 18.27 -25.17
CA GLU A 149 3.45 18.21 -26.56
C GLU A 149 4.68 18.48 -27.45
N PHE A 150 4.94 17.56 -28.37
CA PHE A 150 6.03 17.66 -29.34
C PHE A 150 5.64 16.97 -30.65
N ASP A 151 6.14 17.47 -31.78
CA ASP A 151 6.10 16.74 -33.06
C ASP A 151 7.41 15.94 -33.20
N PRO A 152 7.36 14.60 -33.33
CA PRO A 152 8.54 13.78 -33.53
C PRO A 152 9.44 14.22 -34.70
N LYS A 153 8.90 14.90 -35.71
CA LYS A 153 9.67 15.38 -36.87
C LYS A 153 10.57 16.58 -36.53
N ASP A 154 10.19 17.34 -35.52
CA ASP A 154 10.89 18.55 -35.09
C ASP A 154 11.81 18.26 -33.89
N MET A 155 11.86 17.02 -33.42
CA MET A 155 12.65 16.60 -32.26
C MET A 155 13.92 15.84 -32.67
N PRO A 156 15.03 16.03 -31.97
CA PRO A 156 16.18 15.14 -32.10
C PRO A 156 15.77 13.69 -31.73
N ASP A 157 16.13 12.72 -32.59
CA ASP A 157 15.75 11.30 -32.41
C ASP A 157 16.09 10.76 -31.01
N ARG A 158 17.21 11.23 -30.42
CA ARG A 158 17.69 10.81 -29.11
C ARG A 158 16.88 11.36 -27.93
N VAL A 159 15.99 12.32 -28.17
CA VAL A 159 15.18 13.00 -27.14
C VAL A 159 13.77 12.44 -27.09
N ILE A 160 13.24 11.96 -28.22
CA ILE A 160 11.88 11.41 -28.35
C ILE A 160 11.58 10.32 -27.30
N PRO A 161 12.46 9.34 -27.04
CA PRO A 161 12.20 8.31 -26.02
C PRO A 161 12.05 8.90 -24.61
N ALA A 162 12.87 9.90 -24.25
CA ALA A 162 12.81 10.55 -22.95
C ALA A 162 11.50 11.33 -22.77
N LEU A 163 11.08 12.11 -23.77
CA LEU A 163 9.79 12.82 -23.73
C LEU A 163 8.60 11.85 -23.67
N THR A 164 8.67 10.74 -24.42
CA THR A 164 7.66 9.68 -24.39
C THR A 164 7.55 9.04 -23.01
N ASN A 165 8.69 8.73 -22.38
CA ASN A 165 8.73 8.15 -21.04
C ASN A 165 8.24 9.12 -19.97
N PHE A 166 8.53 10.42 -20.09
CA PHE A 166 7.97 11.46 -19.23
C PHE A 166 6.44 11.48 -19.29
N ASN A 167 5.86 11.51 -20.50
CA ASN A 167 4.41 11.52 -20.70
C ASN A 167 3.74 10.24 -20.18
N LYS A 168 4.37 9.09 -20.44
CA LYS A 168 3.92 7.78 -19.96
C LYS A 168 3.96 7.69 -18.43
N ALA A 169 5.03 8.18 -17.79
CA ALA A 169 5.14 8.23 -16.32
C ALA A 169 4.02 9.07 -15.70
N ASN A 170 3.75 10.27 -16.24
CA ASN A 170 2.65 11.13 -15.79
C ASN A 170 1.28 10.45 -15.95
N THR A 171 1.06 9.76 -17.06
CA THR A 171 -0.18 9.00 -17.29
C THR A 171 -0.36 7.88 -16.26
N LEU A 172 0.70 7.13 -15.96
CA LEU A 172 0.68 6.05 -14.97
C LEU A 172 0.44 6.58 -13.55
N ILE A 173 1.09 7.69 -13.19
CA ILE A 173 0.90 8.37 -11.90
C ILE A 173 -0.56 8.77 -11.70
N ARG A 174 -1.15 9.46 -12.68
CA ARG A 174 -2.56 9.83 -12.67
C ARG A 174 -3.44 8.60 -12.46
N ASP A 175 -3.24 7.59 -13.28
CA ASP A 175 -4.02 6.35 -13.23
C ASP A 175 -3.92 5.64 -11.86
N ILE A 176 -2.76 5.66 -11.22
CA ILE A 176 -2.57 5.12 -9.87
C ILE A 176 -3.33 5.97 -8.85
N ILE A 177 -3.14 7.30 -8.86
CA ILE A 177 -3.73 8.20 -7.87
C ILE A 177 -5.27 8.19 -7.96
N ASP A 178 -5.83 8.22 -9.16
CA ASP A 178 -7.27 8.28 -9.38
C ASP A 178 -7.98 6.96 -9.06
N LYS A 179 -7.36 5.82 -9.37
CA LYS A 179 -7.99 4.49 -9.19
C LYS A 179 -7.80 3.93 -7.78
N THR A 180 -6.75 4.35 -7.07
CA THR A 180 -6.43 3.83 -5.72
C THR A 180 -7.60 3.97 -4.72
N PRO A 181 -8.26 5.12 -4.55
CA PRO A 181 -9.37 5.25 -3.59
C PRO A 181 -10.48 4.23 -3.82
N SER A 182 -10.92 4.08 -5.06
CA SER A 182 -11.97 3.11 -5.42
C SER A 182 -11.55 1.65 -5.18
N ALA A 183 -10.28 1.32 -5.44
CA ALA A 183 -9.74 -0.01 -5.17
C ALA A 183 -9.65 -0.30 -3.66
N VAL A 184 -9.20 0.68 -2.88
CA VAL A 184 -9.14 0.60 -1.41
C VAL A 184 -10.53 0.36 -0.83
N GLU A 185 -11.53 1.15 -1.20
CA GLU A 185 -12.91 1.01 -0.73
C GLU A 185 -13.50 -0.35 -1.09
N SER A 186 -13.30 -0.77 -2.35
CA SER A 186 -13.78 -2.05 -2.86
C SER A 186 -13.17 -3.24 -2.12
N ILE A 187 -11.85 -3.22 -1.86
CA ILE A 187 -11.16 -4.28 -1.12
C ILE A 187 -11.57 -4.27 0.36
N GLN A 188 -11.74 -3.10 0.97
CA GLN A 188 -12.23 -3.02 2.35
C GLN A 188 -13.63 -3.60 2.50
N LEU A 189 -14.49 -3.46 1.48
CA LEU A 189 -15.82 -4.05 1.49
C LEU A 189 -15.76 -5.58 1.58
N VAL A 190 -14.95 -6.24 0.75
CA VAL A 190 -14.83 -7.71 0.80
C VAL A 190 -14.22 -8.20 2.11
N VAL A 191 -13.27 -7.45 2.69
CA VAL A 191 -12.70 -7.75 4.01
C VAL A 191 -13.77 -7.63 5.11
N LYS A 192 -14.64 -6.62 5.06
CA LYS A 192 -15.77 -6.47 6.00
C LYS A 192 -16.82 -7.56 5.83
N GLU A 193 -16.98 -8.08 4.62
CA GLU A 193 -17.95 -9.14 4.30
C GLU A 193 -17.40 -10.57 4.52
N GLU A 194 -16.29 -10.74 5.24
CA GLU A 194 -15.66 -12.05 5.48
C GLU A 194 -16.66 -13.10 6.03
N ASP A 195 -17.43 -12.76 7.06
CA ASP A 195 -18.41 -13.69 7.64
C ASP A 195 -19.58 -14.02 6.70
N LYS A 196 -19.88 -13.14 5.75
CA LYS A 196 -20.86 -13.44 4.70
C LYS A 196 -20.29 -14.45 3.72
N LEU A 197 -19.03 -14.28 3.28
CA LEU A 197 -18.35 -15.25 2.41
C LEU A 197 -18.24 -16.63 3.08
N ARG A 198 -17.91 -16.67 4.38
CA ARG A 198 -17.84 -17.92 5.16
C ARG A 198 -19.20 -18.63 5.21
N ARG A 199 -20.29 -17.89 5.43
CA ARG A 199 -21.65 -18.45 5.41
C ARG A 199 -22.05 -18.96 4.04
N GLU A 200 -21.70 -18.26 2.96
CA GLU A 200 -21.92 -18.72 1.59
C GLU A 200 -21.23 -20.07 1.33
N ILE A 201 -19.99 -20.25 1.80
CA ILE A 201 -19.26 -21.53 1.70
C ILE A 201 -19.92 -22.63 2.51
N MET A 202 -20.33 -22.35 3.75
CA MET A 202 -21.01 -23.35 4.59
C MET A 202 -22.35 -23.80 3.99
N ALA A 203 -23.08 -22.88 3.34
CA ALA A 203 -24.35 -23.18 2.69
C ALA A 203 -24.19 -24.02 1.40
N ALA A 204 -23.03 -23.92 0.73
CA ALA A 204 -22.77 -24.59 -0.55
C ALA A 204 -22.69 -26.12 -0.47
N SER A 205 -22.74 -26.73 0.73
CA SER A 205 -22.80 -28.19 0.93
C SER A 205 -21.70 -28.96 0.17
N LEU A 206 -20.46 -28.48 0.31
CA LEU A 206 -19.28 -29.08 -0.31
C LEU A 206 -19.01 -30.44 0.35
N LYS A 207 -19.09 -31.53 -0.42
CA LYS A 207 -19.08 -32.95 0.01
C LYS A 207 -17.75 -33.40 0.65
N GLY A 208 -17.36 -32.78 1.78
CA GLY A 208 -16.10 -33.01 2.50
C GLY A 208 -15.05 -31.92 2.32
N ASP A 209 -15.16 -31.09 1.27
CA ASP A 209 -14.19 -30.01 0.98
C ASP A 209 -14.48 -28.70 1.73
N GLY A 210 -15.55 -28.65 2.52
CA GLY A 210 -15.96 -27.46 3.27
C GLY A 210 -14.85 -26.84 4.14
N PRO A 211 -14.10 -27.64 4.93
CA PRO A 211 -12.99 -27.12 5.75
C PRO A 211 -11.88 -26.45 4.92
N ASP A 212 -11.47 -27.06 3.81
CA ASP A 212 -10.43 -26.50 2.94
C ASP A 212 -10.91 -25.24 2.20
N ALA A 213 -12.16 -25.23 1.75
CA ALA A 213 -12.78 -24.05 1.15
C ALA A 213 -12.83 -22.86 2.13
N LEU A 214 -13.20 -23.11 3.39
CA LEU A 214 -13.20 -22.09 4.44
C LEU A 214 -11.79 -21.60 4.75
N LYS A 215 -10.81 -22.51 4.83
CA LYS A 215 -9.40 -22.15 5.01
C LYS A 215 -8.92 -21.24 3.87
N ASN A 216 -9.14 -21.63 2.62
CA ASN A 216 -8.76 -20.83 1.45
C ASN A 216 -9.42 -19.45 1.47
N CYS A 217 -10.70 -19.37 1.84
CA CYS A 217 -11.41 -18.09 2.00
C CYS A 217 -10.74 -17.19 3.03
N MET A 218 -10.44 -17.71 4.23
CA MET A 218 -9.79 -16.93 5.29
C MET A 218 -8.39 -16.47 4.87
N GLU A 219 -7.61 -17.34 4.24
CA GLU A 219 -6.27 -16.98 3.76
C GLU A 219 -6.33 -15.91 2.66
N ASN A 220 -7.26 -16.03 1.70
CA ASN A 220 -7.45 -15.03 0.65
C ASN A 220 -7.90 -13.67 1.20
N VAL A 221 -8.84 -13.66 2.16
CA VAL A 221 -9.26 -12.43 2.84
C VAL A 221 -8.10 -11.86 3.67
N GLY A 222 -7.30 -12.70 4.30
CA GLY A 222 -6.08 -12.32 5.01
C GLY A 222 -5.05 -11.63 4.11
N ASP A 223 -4.87 -12.13 2.89
CA ASP A 223 -4.00 -11.49 1.90
C ASP A 223 -4.55 -10.14 1.42
N LEU A 224 -5.85 -10.07 1.12
CA LEU A 224 -6.52 -8.84 0.74
C LEU A 224 -6.56 -7.79 1.85
N ARG A 225 -6.51 -8.20 3.12
CA ARG A 225 -6.52 -7.29 4.28
C ARG A 225 -5.33 -6.34 4.31
N ARG A 226 -4.19 -6.73 3.74
CA ARG A 226 -2.97 -5.91 3.64
C ARG A 226 -3.00 -4.94 2.44
N ALA A 227 -3.81 -5.24 1.42
CA ALA A 227 -3.80 -4.49 0.17
C ALA A 227 -4.14 -2.99 0.34
N PRO A 228 -5.13 -2.56 1.16
CA PRO A 228 -5.43 -1.14 1.33
C PRO A 228 -4.24 -0.28 1.79
N GLU A 229 -3.47 -0.76 2.76
CA GLU A 229 -2.29 -0.05 3.28
C GLU A 229 -1.21 0.06 2.21
N ILE A 230 -0.95 -1.03 1.49
CA ILE A 230 0.01 -1.07 0.38
C ILE A 230 -0.42 -0.11 -0.74
N LEU A 231 -1.70 -0.06 -1.09
CA LEU A 231 -2.20 0.84 -2.14
C LEU A 231 -2.04 2.31 -1.76
N GLU A 232 -2.31 2.69 -0.51
CA GLU A 232 -2.07 4.06 -0.05
C GLU A 232 -0.57 4.40 -0.04
N GLU A 233 0.29 3.44 0.27
CA GLU A 233 1.73 3.64 0.15
C GLU A 233 2.18 3.82 -1.31
N ILE A 234 1.68 2.99 -2.24
CA ILE A 234 1.92 3.13 -3.68
C ILE A 234 1.47 4.52 -4.18
N LYS A 235 0.30 4.98 -3.74
CA LYS A 235 -0.21 6.32 -4.06
C LYS A 235 0.68 7.42 -3.48
N LYS A 236 1.17 7.26 -2.26
CA LYS A 236 2.13 8.21 -1.64
C LYS A 236 3.46 8.24 -2.38
N GLU A 237 4.01 7.08 -2.74
CA GLU A 237 5.22 6.97 -3.59
C GLU A 237 4.99 7.65 -4.95
N SER A 238 3.83 7.41 -5.58
CA SER A 238 3.49 8.01 -6.88
C SER A 238 3.35 9.52 -6.82
N ASN A 239 2.78 10.08 -5.75
CA ASN A 239 2.74 11.53 -5.52
C ASN A 239 4.14 12.11 -5.36
N LYS A 240 5.02 11.46 -4.59
CA LYS A 240 6.42 11.92 -4.47
C LYS A 240 7.13 11.92 -5.81
N THR A 241 6.95 10.87 -6.62
CA THR A 241 7.51 10.80 -7.97
C THR A 241 6.96 11.94 -8.85
N PHE A 242 5.66 12.25 -8.75
CA PHE A 242 5.07 13.38 -9.45
C PHE A 242 5.70 14.71 -9.05
N ASP A 243 5.87 14.96 -7.75
CA ASP A 243 6.49 16.20 -7.24
C ASP A 243 7.94 16.36 -7.75
N LEU A 244 8.68 15.25 -7.88
CA LEU A 244 10.01 15.25 -8.48
C LEU A 244 9.97 15.55 -9.99
N LEU A 245 8.99 15.01 -10.72
CA LEU A 245 8.80 15.32 -12.14
C LEU A 245 8.40 16.79 -12.35
N VAL A 246 7.55 17.35 -11.48
CA VAL A 246 7.19 18.78 -11.47
C VAL A 246 8.43 19.64 -11.21
N SER A 247 9.21 19.29 -10.19
CA SER A 247 10.42 20.03 -9.83
C SER A 247 11.44 20.01 -10.98
N GLY A 248 11.61 18.85 -11.63
CA GLY A 248 12.47 18.72 -12.80
C GLY A 248 11.94 19.48 -14.02
N ALA A 249 10.63 19.45 -14.27
CA ALA A 249 10.01 20.18 -15.37
C ALA A 249 10.22 21.70 -15.26
N ARG A 250 10.33 22.27 -14.06
CA ARG A 250 10.67 23.70 -13.85
C ARG A 250 12.04 24.10 -14.41
N LEU A 251 12.91 23.14 -14.71
CA LEU A 251 14.19 23.42 -15.37
C LEU A 251 14.03 23.64 -16.88
N LEU A 252 12.95 23.12 -17.47
CA LEU A 252 12.64 23.17 -18.89
C LEU A 252 11.59 24.23 -19.24
N PHE A 253 10.61 24.46 -18.37
CA PHE A 253 9.44 25.30 -18.64
C PHE A 253 9.33 26.44 -17.63
N GLU A 254 8.69 27.53 -18.03
CA GLU A 254 8.41 28.67 -17.15
C GLU A 254 7.36 28.29 -16.09
N GLU A 255 7.31 29.02 -14.96
CA GLU A 255 6.39 28.68 -13.85
C GLU A 255 4.91 28.75 -14.26
N GLU A 256 4.55 29.61 -15.21
CA GLU A 256 3.18 29.75 -15.72
C GLU A 256 2.69 28.46 -16.40
N ASP A 257 3.57 27.75 -17.11
CA ASP A 257 3.25 26.50 -17.81
C ASP A 257 3.02 25.30 -16.86
N ILE A 258 3.46 25.44 -15.60
CA ILE A 258 3.44 24.37 -14.58
C ILE A 258 2.29 24.57 -13.59
N LEU A 259 1.88 25.81 -13.34
CA LEU A 259 0.84 26.17 -12.37
C LEU A 259 -0.57 26.25 -12.96
N MET A 260 -0.72 26.42 -14.28
CA MET A 260 -1.98 26.24 -15.00
C MET A 260 -2.34 24.75 -15.11
#